data_AF-A0A932TA30-F1
#
_entry.id   AF-A0A932TA30-F1
#
_cell.length_a   1.000
_cell.length_b   1.000
_cell.length_c   1.000
_cell.angle_alpha   90.00
_cell.angle_beta   90.00
_cell.angle_gamma   90.00
#
_symmetry.space_group_name_H-M   'P 1'
#
loop_
_entity.id
_entity.type
_entity.pdbx_description
1 polymer ?
#
loop_
_entity_poly.entity_id
_entity_poly.type
_entity_poly.pdbx_seq_one_letter_code
_entity_poly.pdbx_strand_id
1 'polypeptide(L)'
;MKMVLNNLSAFLDHWHYDVFVLSDEQQDMIQSREGVKFTFHTGTNGEIISVSAPLEPAIQEIAFTKETVYSDEISLYLQQFVGVYEIYGHVVEIAIRDGMLCGMIPGEPMYELIPEKENYFIVRSLGYSLHFDLDSEKKVERAVLSLPYGSFAAYPKK
;
A
#
# COMPACT_ATOMS: atom_id res chain seq x y z
N MET A 1 1.79 -14.35 19.07
CA MET A 1 1.93 -14.06 17.61
C MET A 1 3.09 -14.89 17.05
N LYS A 2 2.97 -15.52 15.88
CA LYS A 2 4.09 -16.27 15.28
C LYS A 2 4.98 -15.34 14.46
N MET A 3 6.29 -15.42 14.65
CA MET A 3 7.32 -14.72 13.87
C MET A 3 8.08 -15.72 13.00
N VAL A 4 8.41 -15.33 11.77
CA VAL A 4 9.33 -16.07 10.90
C VAL A 4 10.36 -15.09 10.31
N LEU A 5 11.65 -15.39 10.47
CA LEU A 5 12.76 -14.59 9.94
C LEU A 5 13.83 -15.52 9.37
N ASN A 6 14.04 -15.51 8.04
CA ASN A 6 15.06 -16.34 7.37
C ASN A 6 15.08 -17.80 7.85
N ASN A 7 13.89 -18.45 7.84
CA ASN A 7 13.62 -19.81 8.32
C ASN A 7 13.68 -20.03 9.83
N LEU A 8 14.02 -19.02 10.63
CA LEU A 8 13.84 -19.08 12.09
C LEU A 8 12.37 -18.82 12.41
N SER A 9 11.78 -19.65 13.26
CA SER A 9 10.41 -19.44 13.75
C SER A 9 10.38 -19.35 15.27
N ALA A 10 9.66 -18.35 15.78
CA ALA A 10 9.47 -18.14 17.21
C ALA A 10 8.06 -17.62 17.50
N PHE A 11 7.68 -17.63 18.77
CA PHE A 11 6.49 -16.94 19.25
C PHE A 11 6.86 -15.65 19.99
N LEU A 12 6.04 -14.64 19.72
CA LEU A 12 6.08 -13.33 20.34
C LEU A 12 4.83 -13.17 21.19
N ASP A 13 5.00 -12.88 22.48
CA ASP A 13 3.93 -12.49 23.36
C ASP A 13 3.81 -10.97 23.45
N HIS A 14 2.57 -10.52 23.60
CA HIS A 14 2.34 -9.09 23.84
C HIS A 14 2.94 -8.69 25.18
N TRP A 15 3.66 -7.57 25.20
CA TRP A 15 4.22 -7.03 26.42
C TRP A 15 3.54 -5.71 26.80
N HIS A 16 3.87 -4.62 26.12
CA HIS A 16 3.27 -3.31 26.35
C HIS A 16 3.11 -2.55 25.05
N TYR A 17 1.94 -1.94 24.85
CA TYR A 17 1.63 -1.14 23.66
C TYR A 17 1.98 -1.91 22.38
N ASP A 18 2.87 -1.33 21.57
CA ASP A 18 3.44 -1.80 20.32
C ASP A 18 4.69 -2.68 20.51
N VAL A 19 5.02 -3.09 21.74
CA VAL A 19 6.16 -3.95 22.05
C VAL A 19 5.73 -5.37 22.35
N PHE A 20 6.36 -6.32 21.65
CA PHE A 20 6.22 -7.74 21.84
C PHE A 20 7.55 -8.36 22.27
N VAL A 21 7.49 -9.41 23.07
CA VAL A 21 8.66 -10.11 23.61
C VAL A 21 8.72 -11.53 23.06
N LEU A 22 9.91 -11.99 22.70
CA LEU A 22 10.13 -13.36 22.30
C LEU A 22 10.00 -14.28 23.52
N SER A 23 9.08 -15.24 23.46
CA SER A 23 8.73 -16.13 24.59
C SER A 23 8.92 -17.62 24.30
N ASP A 24 9.05 -18.02 23.04
CA ASP A 24 9.31 -19.42 22.68
C ASP A 24 10.10 -19.50 21.36
N GLU A 25 11.28 -20.13 21.41
CA GLU A 25 12.16 -20.35 20.27
C GLU A 25 12.06 -21.80 19.81
N GLN A 26 11.75 -22.02 18.53
CA GLN A 26 11.72 -23.38 17.99
C GLN A 26 13.16 -23.89 17.79
N GLN A 27 13.64 -24.64 18.78
CA GLN A 27 14.72 -25.65 18.92
C GLN A 27 16.06 -25.60 18.14
N ASP A 28 16.35 -24.67 17.22
CA ASP A 28 17.61 -24.71 16.42
C ASP A 28 18.62 -23.56 16.67
N MET A 29 18.51 -22.81 17.79
CA MET A 29 19.43 -21.71 18.09
C MET A 29 20.53 -22.09 19.11
N ILE A 30 21.79 -21.74 18.81
CA ILE A 30 22.97 -21.99 19.68
C ILE A 30 22.96 -21.12 20.94
N GLN A 31 22.34 -19.93 20.86
CA GLN A 31 22.14 -19.01 21.99
C GLN A 31 20.68 -18.61 22.03
N SER A 32 20.09 -18.61 23.23
CA SER A 32 18.71 -18.19 23.39
C SER A 32 18.58 -16.67 23.22
N ARG A 33 17.53 -16.25 22.51
CA ARG A 33 17.12 -14.84 22.36
C ARG A 33 15.77 -14.58 23.03
N GLU A 34 15.35 -15.45 23.95
CA GLU A 34 14.19 -15.21 24.80
C GLU A 34 14.33 -13.86 25.53
N GLY A 35 13.23 -13.09 25.60
CA GLY A 35 13.25 -11.75 26.18
C GLY A 35 13.64 -10.63 25.21
N VAL A 36 14.09 -10.93 23.99
CA VAL A 36 14.29 -9.90 22.95
C VAL A 36 12.94 -9.23 22.64
N LYS A 37 12.99 -7.90 22.53
CA LYS A 37 11.82 -7.06 22.30
C LYS A 37 11.76 -6.60 20.85
N PHE A 38 10.56 -6.65 20.31
CA PHE A 38 10.20 -6.19 18.97
C PHE A 38 9.23 -5.03 19.11
N THR A 39 9.58 -3.87 18.57
CA THR A 39 8.74 -2.66 18.60
C THR A 39 8.11 -2.45 17.23
N PHE A 40 6.78 -2.38 17.17
CA PHE A 40 6.00 -2.21 15.95
C PHE A 40 5.64 -0.74 15.73
N HIS A 41 6.13 -0.15 14.65
CA HIS A 41 5.87 1.26 14.35
C HIS A 41 4.66 1.40 13.44
N THR A 42 3.69 2.20 13.89
CA THR A 42 2.45 2.46 13.17
C THR A 42 2.55 3.77 12.38
N GLY A 43 2.15 3.75 11.11
CA GLY A 43 2.07 4.91 10.23
C GLY A 43 0.85 5.79 10.52
N THR A 44 0.77 6.92 9.83
CA THR A 44 -0.30 7.92 10.03
C THR A 44 -1.70 7.42 9.67
N ASN A 45 -1.80 6.36 8.86
CA ASN A 45 -3.04 5.70 8.47
C ASN A 45 -3.43 4.53 9.38
N GLY A 46 -2.66 4.27 10.45
CA GLY A 46 -2.92 3.16 11.38
C GLY A 46 -2.33 1.81 10.94
N GLU A 47 -1.60 1.74 9.83
CA GLU A 47 -0.94 0.52 9.40
C GLU A 47 0.45 0.35 10.01
N ILE A 48 0.88 -0.89 10.26
CA ILE A 48 2.26 -1.17 10.65
C ILE A 48 3.19 -0.93 9.45
N ILE A 49 4.16 -0.02 9.63
CA ILE A 49 5.12 0.37 8.59
C ILE A 49 6.52 -0.19 8.83
N SER A 50 6.86 -0.56 10.07
CA SER A 50 8.14 -1.20 10.36
C SER A 50 8.13 -1.93 11.69
N VAL A 51 9.11 -2.81 11.90
CA VAL A 51 9.42 -3.43 13.19
C VAL A 51 10.91 -3.23 13.51
N SER A 52 11.24 -2.86 14.74
CA SER A 52 12.64 -2.77 15.20
C SER A 52 12.95 -3.77 16.31
N ALA A 53 14.16 -4.33 16.30
CA ALA A 53 14.63 -5.25 17.32
C ALA A 53 16.16 -5.19 17.51
N PRO A 54 16.67 -5.30 18.76
CA PRO A 54 18.10 -5.34 19.07
C PRO A 54 18.64 -6.76 18.88
N LEU A 55 18.63 -7.26 17.63
CA LEU A 55 19.06 -8.62 17.35
C LEU A 55 20.58 -8.78 17.59
N GLU A 56 21.39 -7.80 17.21
CA GLU A 56 22.84 -7.87 17.34
C GLU A 56 23.34 -6.90 18.43
N PRO A 57 23.93 -7.38 19.54
CA PRO A 57 24.27 -6.52 20.69
C PRO A 57 25.29 -5.42 20.40
N ALA A 58 26.10 -5.58 19.35
CA ALA A 58 27.20 -4.67 19.03
C ALA A 58 26.79 -3.50 18.12
N ILE A 59 25.53 -3.44 17.68
CA ILE A 59 25.03 -2.41 16.77
C ILE A 59 23.73 -1.79 17.29
N GLN A 60 23.28 -0.72 16.65
CA GLN A 60 21.96 -0.15 16.89
C GLN A 60 20.86 -1.17 16.51
N GLU A 61 19.66 -0.98 17.07
CA GLU A 61 18.48 -1.76 16.70
C GLU A 61 18.31 -1.87 15.18
N ILE A 62 18.02 -3.08 14.73
CA ILE A 62 17.76 -3.36 13.32
C ILE A 62 16.30 -3.00 13.08
N ALA A 63 16.05 -2.08 12.16
CA ALA A 63 14.71 -1.72 11.70
C ALA A 63 14.40 -2.39 10.37
N PHE A 64 13.34 -3.20 10.34
CA PHE A 64 12.79 -3.80 9.14
C PHE A 64 11.59 -2.96 8.68
N THR A 65 11.77 -2.21 7.60
CA THR A 65 10.69 -1.45 6.98
C THR A 65 9.84 -2.38 6.13
N LYS A 66 8.51 -2.29 6.28
CA LYS A 66 7.56 -3.00 5.44
C LYS A 66 7.73 -2.52 4.01
N GLU A 67 8.21 -3.41 3.14
CA GLU A 67 8.20 -3.14 1.70
C GLU A 67 6.76 -3.16 1.18
N THR A 68 6.46 -2.24 0.27
CA THR A 68 5.22 -2.28 -0.49
C THR A 68 5.35 -3.40 -1.52
N VAL A 69 4.95 -4.61 -1.13
CA VAL A 69 4.92 -5.75 -2.06
C VAL A 69 3.70 -5.59 -2.97
N TYR A 70 3.94 -5.16 -4.21
CA TYR A 70 2.96 -5.23 -5.28
C TYR A 70 2.84 -6.68 -5.72
N SER A 71 1.84 -7.40 -5.20
CA SER A 71 1.57 -8.76 -5.68
C SER A 71 1.14 -8.73 -7.15
N ASP A 72 1.31 -9.84 -7.86
CA ASP A 72 0.80 -9.99 -9.23
C ASP A 72 -0.71 -9.75 -9.30
N GLU A 73 -1.44 -10.11 -8.24
CA GLU A 73 -2.88 -9.87 -8.12
C GLU A 73 -3.22 -8.37 -8.04
N ILE A 74 -2.47 -7.60 -7.23
CA ILE A 74 -2.63 -6.14 -7.14
C ILE A 74 -2.27 -5.49 -8.49
N SER A 75 -1.20 -5.95 -9.12
CA SER A 75 -0.78 -5.44 -10.43
C SER A 75 -1.85 -5.69 -11.49
N LEU A 76 -2.39 -6.91 -11.58
CA LEU A 76 -3.46 -7.27 -12.51
C LEU A 76 -4.75 -6.47 -12.23
N TYR A 77 -5.06 -6.27 -10.95
CA TYR A 77 -6.19 -5.44 -10.53
C TYR A 77 -6.01 -3.98 -10.95
N LEU A 78 -4.83 -3.38 -10.78
CA LEU A 78 -4.60 -1.99 -11.18
C LEU A 78 -4.54 -1.81 -12.70
N GLN A 79 -4.05 -2.82 -13.43
CA GLN A 79 -3.95 -2.79 -14.89
C GLN A 79 -5.29 -2.56 -15.59
N GLN A 80 -6.42 -2.98 -15.00
CA GLN A 80 -7.73 -2.77 -15.60
C GLN A 80 -8.14 -1.28 -15.69
N PHE A 81 -7.51 -0.41 -14.90
CA PHE A 81 -7.78 1.04 -14.89
C PHE A 81 -6.77 1.84 -15.74
N VAL A 82 -5.75 1.19 -16.29
CA VAL A 82 -4.76 1.84 -17.14
C VAL A 82 -5.39 2.17 -18.49
N GLY A 83 -5.22 3.41 -18.94
CA GLY A 83 -5.80 3.86 -20.20
C GLY A 83 -5.81 5.37 -20.35
N VAL A 84 -6.37 5.82 -21.46
CA VAL A 84 -6.53 7.24 -21.78
C VAL A 84 -7.99 7.61 -21.66
N TYR A 85 -8.28 8.63 -20.88
CA TYR A 85 -9.62 9.11 -20.58
C TYR A 85 -9.77 10.56 -21.03
N GLU A 86 -10.95 10.93 -21.49
CA GLU A 86 -11.26 12.33 -21.79
C GLU A 86 -12.15 12.92 -20.70
N ILE A 87 -11.62 13.89 -19.96
CA ILE A 87 -12.29 14.58 -18.86
C ILE A 87 -12.39 16.05 -19.21
N TYR A 88 -13.60 16.58 -19.43
CA TYR A 88 -13.80 18.01 -19.72
C TYR A 88 -12.99 18.53 -20.94
N GLY A 89 -12.74 17.68 -21.93
CA GLY A 89 -11.92 18.01 -23.11
C GLY A 89 -10.40 17.95 -22.85
N HIS A 90 -9.99 17.59 -21.64
CA HIS A 90 -8.60 17.25 -21.32
C HIS A 90 -8.36 15.75 -21.47
N VAL A 91 -7.23 15.39 -22.07
CA VAL A 91 -6.78 14.01 -22.14
C VAL A 91 -6.02 13.69 -20.85
N VAL A 92 -6.53 12.73 -20.09
CA VAL A 92 -5.93 12.22 -18.87
C VAL A 92 -5.41 10.81 -19.16
N GLU A 93 -4.11 10.61 -19.02
CA GLU A 93 -3.50 9.28 -19.08
C GLU A 93 -3.43 8.70 -17.66
N ILE A 94 -3.98 7.51 -17.47
CA ILE A 94 -3.87 6.72 -16.25
C ILE A 94 -2.85 5.60 -16.51
N ALA A 95 -1.79 5.56 -15.71
CA ALA A 95 -0.71 4.57 -15.85
C ALA A 95 -0.22 4.09 -14.47
N ILE A 96 0.44 2.94 -14.43
CA ILE A 96 1.09 2.44 -13.22
C ILE A 96 2.55 2.95 -13.18
N ARG A 97 2.92 3.61 -12.09
CA ARG A 97 4.28 4.08 -11.79
C ARG A 97 4.64 3.69 -10.37
N ASP A 98 5.80 3.05 -10.20
CA ASP A 98 6.28 2.56 -8.90
C ASP A 98 5.22 1.71 -8.16
N GLY A 99 4.39 0.98 -8.93
CA GLY A 99 3.29 0.12 -8.45
C GLY A 99 2.01 0.84 -8.02
N MET A 100 1.92 2.16 -8.18
CA MET A 100 0.71 2.94 -7.92
C MET A 100 0.08 3.44 -9.23
N LEU A 101 -1.23 3.66 -9.23
CA LEU A 101 -1.88 4.38 -10.33
C LEU A 101 -1.55 5.86 -10.25
N CYS A 102 -1.26 6.44 -11.40
CA CYS A 102 -0.99 7.86 -11.55
C CYS A 102 -1.80 8.44 -12.70
N GLY A 103 -2.39 9.61 -12.48
CA GLY A 103 -3.04 10.42 -13.50
C GLY A 103 -2.09 11.49 -14.03
N MET A 104 -2.01 11.59 -15.36
CA MET A 104 -1.17 12.54 -16.08
C MET A 104 -2.02 13.37 -17.03
N ILE A 105 -1.95 14.69 -16.89
CA ILE A 105 -2.55 15.64 -17.82
C ILE A 105 -1.40 16.39 -18.52
N PRO A 106 -1.39 16.51 -19.86
CA PRO A 106 -0.36 17.25 -20.57
C PRO A 106 -0.21 18.68 -20.03
N GLY A 107 0.99 19.02 -19.53
CA GLY A 107 1.31 20.33 -18.97
C GLY A 107 1.09 20.48 -17.46
N GLU A 108 0.53 19.46 -16.79
CA GLU A 108 0.35 19.42 -15.34
C GLU A 108 1.33 18.44 -14.67
N PRO A 109 1.56 18.55 -13.35
CA PRO A 109 2.28 17.54 -12.61
C PRO A 109 1.54 16.20 -12.63
N MET A 110 2.28 15.12 -12.39
CA MET A 110 1.70 13.80 -12.19
C MET A 110 1.00 13.73 -10.82
N TYR A 111 -0.20 13.16 -10.79
CA TYR A 111 -0.96 12.98 -9.57
C TYR A 111 -1.06 11.49 -9.21
N GLU A 112 -0.70 11.15 -7.98
CA GLU A 112 -0.87 9.78 -7.47
C GLU A 112 -2.34 9.52 -7.08
N LEU A 113 -2.84 8.33 -7.44
CA LEU A 113 -4.17 7.84 -7.12
C LEU A 113 -4.08 6.83 -5.98
N ILE A 114 -4.43 7.28 -4.77
CA ILE A 114 -4.36 6.48 -3.55
C ILE A 114 -5.62 5.61 -3.45
N PRO A 115 -5.52 4.28 -3.41
CA PRO A 115 -6.69 3.42 -3.25
C PRO A 115 -7.35 3.66 -1.89
N GLU A 116 -8.66 3.90 -1.88
CA GLU A 116 -9.45 3.99 -0.64
C GLU A 116 -10.39 2.78 -0.51
N LYS A 117 -10.99 2.35 -1.62
CA LYS A 117 -11.95 1.23 -1.70
C LYS A 117 -11.87 0.57 -3.07
N GLU A 118 -12.62 -0.50 -3.28
CA GLU A 118 -12.76 -1.13 -4.60
C GLU A 118 -13.16 -0.09 -5.66
N ASN A 119 -12.31 0.02 -6.69
CA ASN A 119 -12.46 0.89 -7.84
C ASN A 119 -12.57 2.39 -7.47
N TYR A 120 -12.14 2.78 -6.27
CA TYR A 120 -12.26 4.14 -5.77
C TYR A 120 -10.92 4.65 -5.22
N PHE A 121 -10.48 5.78 -5.75
CA PHE A 121 -9.17 6.35 -5.51
C PHE A 121 -9.27 7.81 -5.10
N ILE A 122 -8.40 8.24 -4.18
CA ILE A 122 -8.22 9.64 -3.80
C ILE A 122 -7.05 10.21 -4.60
N VAL A 123 -7.24 11.38 -5.20
CA VAL A 123 -6.17 12.10 -5.88
C VAL A 123 -5.33 12.82 -4.84
N ARG A 124 -4.05 12.43 -4.73
CA ARG A 124 -3.13 12.97 -3.72
C ARG A 124 -3.08 14.50 -3.79
N SER A 125 -3.20 15.14 -2.63
CA SER A 125 -3.03 16.59 -2.43
C SER A 125 -4.06 17.51 -3.09
N LEU A 126 -5.12 16.98 -3.71
CA LEU A 126 -6.18 17.80 -4.31
C LEU A 126 -7.54 17.71 -3.59
N GLY A 127 -7.74 16.68 -2.77
CA GLY A 127 -9.04 16.42 -2.13
C GLY A 127 -10.12 15.97 -3.12
N TYR A 128 -9.70 15.48 -4.29
CA TYR A 128 -10.56 14.95 -5.33
C TYR A 128 -10.59 13.43 -5.24
N SER A 129 -11.62 12.80 -5.81
CA SER A 129 -11.68 11.34 -5.92
C SER A 129 -12.00 10.90 -7.33
N LEU A 130 -11.54 9.71 -7.68
CA LEU A 130 -11.75 9.07 -8.97
C LEU A 130 -12.36 7.69 -8.72
N HIS A 131 -13.54 7.46 -9.28
CA HIS A 131 -14.23 6.18 -9.22
C HIS A 131 -14.32 5.54 -10.61
N PHE A 132 -14.05 4.25 -10.74
CA PHE A 132 -14.19 3.52 -12.00
C PHE A 132 -15.42 2.62 -11.95
N ASP A 133 -16.39 2.90 -12.81
CA ASP A 133 -17.52 2.01 -13.05
C ASP A 133 -17.09 0.96 -14.08
N LEU A 134 -17.24 -0.31 -13.71
CA LEU A 134 -16.93 -1.45 -14.58
C LEU A 134 -18.23 -2.02 -15.18
N ASP A 135 -18.16 -2.47 -16.42
CA ASP A 135 -19.24 -3.18 -17.10
C ASP A 135 -19.35 -4.65 -16.64
N SER A 136 -20.32 -5.39 -17.20
CA SER A 136 -20.51 -6.82 -16.93
C SER A 136 -19.32 -7.71 -17.33
N GLU A 137 -18.41 -7.21 -18.17
CA GLU A 137 -17.19 -7.89 -18.61
C GLU A 137 -15.95 -7.46 -17.80
N LYS A 138 -16.13 -6.67 -16.72
CA LYS A 138 -15.06 -6.06 -15.91
C LYS A 138 -14.15 -5.09 -16.69
N LYS A 139 -14.65 -4.47 -17.75
CA LYS A 139 -13.96 -3.37 -18.44
C LYS A 139 -14.46 -2.06 -17.88
N VAL A 140 -13.59 -1.05 -17.83
CA VAL A 140 -13.99 0.29 -17.40
C VAL A 140 -15.00 0.87 -18.40
N GLU A 141 -16.23 1.08 -17.95
CA GLU A 141 -17.29 1.74 -18.72
C GLU A 141 -17.10 3.26 -18.66
N ARG A 142 -16.82 3.79 -17.46
CA ARG A 142 -16.54 5.21 -17.23
C ARG A 142 -15.72 5.42 -15.96
N ALA A 143 -14.97 6.51 -15.95
CA ALA A 143 -14.31 7.05 -14.75
C ALA A 143 -15.07 8.30 -14.29
N VAL A 144 -15.36 8.43 -12.99
CA VAL A 144 -16.09 9.55 -12.40
C VAL A 144 -15.14 10.30 -11.48
N LEU A 145 -14.72 11.49 -11.91
CA LEU A 145 -13.93 12.41 -11.10
C LEU A 145 -14.89 13.25 -10.24
N SER A 146 -14.80 13.13 -8.93
CA SER A 146 -15.58 13.92 -7.97
C SER A 146 -14.73 15.01 -7.33
N LEU A 147 -15.23 16.22 -7.43
CA LEU A 147 -14.67 17.45 -6.89
C LEU A 147 -15.67 18.00 -5.85
N PRO A 148 -15.24 18.89 -4.92
CA PRO A 148 -16.16 19.49 -3.95
C PRO A 148 -17.35 20.22 -4.58
N TYR A 149 -17.22 20.67 -5.83
CA TYR A 149 -18.20 21.45 -6.57
C TYR A 149 -18.93 20.67 -7.68
N GLY A 150 -18.66 19.37 -7.86
CA GLY A 150 -19.34 18.55 -8.85
C GLY A 150 -18.64 17.24 -9.20
N SER A 151 -19.38 16.34 -9.85
CA SER A 151 -18.86 15.06 -10.33
C SER A 151 -18.94 14.98 -11.85
N PHE A 152 -17.90 14.42 -12.44
CA PHE A 152 -17.61 14.50 -13.87
C PHE A 152 -17.29 13.12 -14.42
N ALA A 153 -18.17 12.61 -15.27
CA ALA A 153 -17.97 11.33 -15.94
C ALA A 153 -17.04 11.51 -17.15
N ALA A 154 -16.13 10.57 -17.31
CA ALA A 154 -15.15 10.46 -18.36
C ALA A 154 -15.21 9.06 -18.96
N TYR A 155 -15.09 8.97 -20.27
CA TYR A 155 -15.16 7.71 -20.98
C TYR A 155 -13.77 7.32 -21.48
N PRO A 156 -13.43 6.02 -21.47
CA PRO A 156 -12.20 5.55 -22.10
C PRO A 156 -12.18 5.99 -23.56
N LYS A 157 -11.07 6.58 -23.99
CA LYS A 157 -10.86 6.96 -25.38
C LYS A 157 -10.63 5.69 -26.19
N LYS A 158 -11.47 5.46 -27.21
CA LYS A 158 -11.31 4.35 -28.17
C LYS A 158 -10.07 4.51 -29.03
#